data_AF-A0A497MSC2-F1
#
_entry.id   AF-A0A497MSC2-F1
#
_cell.length_a   1.000
_cell.length_b   1.000
_cell.length_c   1.000
_cell.angle_alpha   90.00
_cell.angle_beta   90.00
_cell.angle_gamma   90.00
#
_symmetry.space_group_name_H-M   'P 1'
#
loop_
_entity.id
_entity.type
_entity.pdbx_description
1 polymer ?
#
loop_
_entity_poly.entity_id
_entity_poly.type
_entity_poly.pdbx_seq_one_letter_code
_entity_poly.pdbx_strand_id
1 'polypeptide(L)'
;QLDRIRIPSSAARLPVTEKKYAEKPSGAKSALDYASKQITSLVKEAYALVKRIKPAARLSAAVIANPQTAREQLCQDWPTWVKEQQIDFVAPMSYTTDQQKFQGYLESAVQATGGIRPIYMGIGAYKAPDPQTFGQQIILAKQYDDIYGAGLFNVDTLIKNKKLWSSPKTYITQAKHPQHEAKPAEREAPPTILYALAAALIITALAIAYKLLKA
;
A
#
# COMPACT_ATOMS: atom_id res chain seq x y z
N GLN A 1 4.54 -14.25 2.05
CA GLN A 1 4.09 -13.25 3.03
C GLN A 1 5.24 -12.95 3.97
N LEU A 2 5.69 -11.70 4.04
CA LEU A 2 6.61 -11.20 5.05
C LEU A 2 5.81 -10.83 6.29
N ASP A 3 6.26 -11.23 7.47
CA ASP A 3 5.71 -10.80 8.76
C ASP A 3 6.88 -10.36 9.66
N ARG A 4 6.60 -9.47 10.60
CA ARG A 4 7.57 -8.87 11.52
C ARG A 4 8.78 -8.22 10.82
N ILE A 5 8.56 -7.76 9.58
CA ILE A 5 9.56 -7.04 8.79
C ILE A 5 9.68 -5.58 9.27
N ARG A 6 10.32 -5.40 10.43
CA ARG A 6 10.43 -4.15 11.19
C ARG A 6 11.47 -4.25 12.29
N ILE A 7 11.97 -3.12 12.77
CA ILE A 7 12.76 -3.04 14.01
C ILE A 7 12.28 -1.85 14.85
N PRO A 8 12.27 -1.93 16.19
CA PRO A 8 11.89 -0.78 17.01
C PRO A 8 12.85 0.39 16.77
N SER A 9 12.33 1.61 16.79
CA SER A 9 13.11 2.83 16.55
C SER A 9 14.24 3.02 17.58
N SER A 10 14.09 2.47 18.78
CA SER A 10 15.18 2.39 19.75
C SER A 10 16.37 1.57 19.25
N ALA A 11 16.13 0.51 18.46
CA ALA A 11 17.20 -0.29 17.85
C ALA A 11 17.96 0.48 16.75
N ALA A 12 17.34 1.51 16.16
CA ALA A 12 18.01 2.38 15.20
C ALA A 12 19.12 3.24 15.83
N ARG A 13 19.14 3.36 17.17
CA ARG A 13 20.15 4.08 17.96
C ARG A 13 21.20 3.16 18.58
N LEU A 14 21.20 1.87 18.24
CA LEU A 14 22.23 0.97 18.73
C LEU A 14 23.57 1.30 18.08
N PRO A 15 24.70 1.13 18.79
CA PRO A 15 26.03 1.47 18.27
C PRO A 15 26.34 0.83 16.91
N VAL A 16 25.84 -0.38 16.67
CA VAL A 16 26.01 -1.07 15.38
C VAL A 16 25.29 -0.35 14.23
N THR A 17 24.08 0.17 14.47
CA THR A 17 23.31 0.91 13.45
C THR A 17 23.96 2.27 13.19
N GLU A 18 24.34 2.97 14.25
CA GLU A 18 25.00 4.28 14.15
C GLU A 18 26.34 4.19 13.44
N LYS A 19 27.16 3.18 13.80
CA LYS A 19 28.43 2.91 13.12
C LYS A 19 28.21 2.62 11.63
N LYS A 20 27.28 1.72 11.30
CA LYS A 20 26.97 1.40 9.89
C LYS A 20 26.44 2.60 9.11
N TYR A 21 25.61 3.43 9.75
CA TYR A 21 25.11 4.67 9.16
C TYR A 21 26.27 5.65 8.86
N ALA A 22 27.21 5.83 9.80
CA ALA A 22 28.37 6.69 9.62
C ALA A 22 29.31 6.21 8.50
N GLU A 23 29.48 4.89 8.35
CA GLU A 23 30.33 4.30 7.30
C GLU A 23 29.70 4.33 5.91
N LYS A 24 28.36 4.27 5.82
CA LYS A 24 27.63 4.17 4.54
C LYS A 24 26.36 5.01 4.57
N PRO A 25 26.45 6.34 4.44
CA PRO A 25 25.28 7.18 4.33
C PRO A 25 24.58 6.88 3.00
N SER A 26 23.52 6.07 3.05
CA SER A 26 22.66 5.66 1.91
C SER A 26 21.75 6.80 1.42
N GLY A 27 22.28 8.04 1.42
CA GLY A 27 21.49 9.28 1.34
C GLY A 27 20.48 9.40 2.50
N ALA A 28 20.68 8.65 3.59
CA ALA A 28 19.81 8.67 4.75
C ALA A 28 20.00 9.96 5.55
N LYS A 29 18.91 10.55 6.06
CA LYS A 29 18.95 11.82 6.80
C LYS A 29 19.21 11.66 8.31
N SER A 30 19.07 10.44 8.82
CA SER A 30 19.26 10.10 10.22
C SER A 30 19.50 8.59 10.38
N ALA A 31 19.93 8.14 11.56
CA ALA A 31 20.06 6.71 11.86
C ALA A 31 18.71 5.97 11.77
N LEU A 32 17.60 6.63 12.13
CA LEU A 32 16.24 6.09 11.96
C LEU A 32 15.86 5.96 10.48
N ASP A 33 16.17 6.98 9.67
CA ASP A 33 15.96 6.93 8.23
C ASP A 33 16.80 5.83 7.59
N TYR A 34 18.07 5.71 7.99
CA TYR A 34 18.97 4.65 7.58
C TYR A 34 18.39 3.27 7.89
N ALA A 35 17.99 3.02 9.13
CA ALA A 35 17.39 1.76 9.56
C ALA A 35 16.17 1.38 8.71
N SER A 36 15.28 2.34 8.44
CA SER A 36 14.13 2.07 7.59
C SER A 36 14.50 1.83 6.13
N LYS A 37 15.49 2.54 5.58
CA LYS A 37 16.04 2.28 4.24
C LYS A 37 16.71 0.93 4.13
N GLN A 38 17.23 0.36 5.22
CA GLN A 38 17.70 -1.03 5.22
C GLN A 38 16.53 -2.01 5.12
N ILE A 39 15.42 -1.78 5.84
CA ILE A 39 14.22 -2.64 5.78
C ILE A 39 13.56 -2.55 4.40
N THR A 40 13.19 -1.34 3.95
CA THR A 40 13.64 -0.81 2.65
C THR A 40 14.17 -1.79 1.59
N SER A 41 15.49 -1.80 1.51
CA SER A 41 16.30 -2.63 0.61
C SER A 41 15.97 -4.12 0.74
N LEU A 42 15.80 -4.63 1.96
CA LEU A 42 15.48 -6.04 2.18
C LEU A 42 14.15 -6.44 1.51
N VAL A 43 13.11 -5.62 1.61
CA VAL A 43 11.82 -5.88 0.94
C VAL A 43 12.00 -5.83 -0.58
N LYS A 44 12.70 -4.83 -1.11
CA LYS A 44 13.00 -4.70 -2.53
C LYS A 44 13.76 -5.91 -3.08
N GLU A 45 14.80 -6.35 -2.38
CA GLU A 45 15.63 -7.50 -2.76
C GLU A 45 14.83 -8.80 -2.72
N ALA A 46 14.02 -9.01 -1.67
CA ALA A 46 13.12 -10.15 -1.57
C ALA A 46 12.10 -10.17 -2.71
N TYR A 47 11.51 -9.01 -3.05
CA TYR A 47 10.60 -8.87 -4.18
C TYR A 47 11.27 -9.24 -5.51
N ALA A 48 12.41 -8.63 -5.81
CA ALA A 48 13.17 -8.91 -7.03
C ALA A 48 13.54 -10.40 -7.13
N LEU A 49 13.97 -11.02 -6.03
CA LEU A 49 14.30 -12.44 -5.99
C LEU A 49 13.08 -13.32 -6.28
N VAL A 50 11.95 -13.06 -5.62
CA VAL A 50 10.70 -13.81 -5.84
C VAL A 50 10.26 -13.68 -7.30
N LYS A 51 10.29 -12.47 -7.86
CA LYS A 51 9.86 -12.23 -9.26
C LYS A 51 10.79 -12.86 -10.28
N ARG A 52 12.09 -12.90 -10.01
CA ARG A 52 13.07 -13.59 -10.86
C ARG A 52 12.84 -15.10 -10.90
N ILE A 53 12.53 -15.73 -9.77
CA ILE A 53 12.37 -17.19 -9.67
C ILE A 53 10.98 -17.65 -10.10
N LYS A 54 9.93 -16.95 -9.64
CA LYS A 54 8.54 -17.30 -9.89
C LYS A 54 7.72 -16.03 -10.14
N PRO A 55 7.73 -15.48 -11.37
CA PRO A 55 7.08 -14.20 -11.70
C PRO A 55 5.62 -14.10 -11.27
N ALA A 56 4.86 -15.21 -11.37
CA ALA A 56 3.45 -15.28 -11.00
C ALA A 56 3.19 -15.33 -9.48
N ALA A 57 4.20 -15.63 -8.65
CA ALA A 57 4.03 -15.64 -7.20
C ALA A 57 3.86 -14.21 -6.68
N ARG A 58 2.89 -14.01 -5.77
CA ARG A 58 2.67 -12.71 -5.12
C ARG A 58 3.48 -12.62 -3.83
N LEU A 59 4.20 -11.52 -3.63
CA LEU A 59 4.84 -11.15 -2.37
C LEU A 59 4.03 -10.07 -1.68
N SER A 60 3.79 -10.28 -0.39
CA SER A 60 2.97 -9.44 0.47
C SER A 60 3.63 -9.26 1.83
N ALA A 61 3.22 -8.24 2.59
CA ALA A 61 3.74 -7.98 3.94
C ALA A 61 2.61 -7.67 4.93
N ALA A 62 2.74 -8.22 6.14
CA ALA A 62 1.88 -7.90 7.27
C ALA A 62 2.47 -6.67 7.95
N VAL A 63 1.74 -5.55 7.89
CA VAL A 63 2.28 -4.23 8.24
C VAL A 63 1.50 -3.60 9.38
N ILE A 64 2.12 -2.65 10.07
CA ILE A 64 1.47 -1.87 11.12
C ILE A 64 0.43 -0.96 10.48
N ALA A 65 -0.79 -0.97 11.04
CA ALA A 65 -1.96 -0.37 10.41
C ALA A 65 -1.82 1.14 10.17
N ASN A 66 -1.31 1.88 11.16
CA ASN A 66 -1.05 3.29 10.99
C ASN A 66 0.33 3.51 10.32
N PRO A 67 0.40 4.13 9.12
CA PRO A 67 1.65 4.31 8.39
C PRO A 67 2.70 5.14 9.15
N GLN A 68 2.26 6.18 9.86
CA GLN A 68 3.15 7.04 10.63
C GLN A 68 3.79 6.28 11.79
N THR A 69 2.98 5.56 12.58
CA THR A 69 3.46 4.68 13.65
C THR A 69 4.40 3.61 13.10
N ALA A 70 4.06 3.01 11.96
CA ALA A 70 4.89 2.02 11.30
C ALA A 70 6.29 2.56 11.02
N ARG A 71 6.37 3.78 10.46
CA ARG A 71 7.64 4.42 10.12
C ARG A 71 8.43 4.88 11.33
N GLU A 72 7.79 5.64 12.22
CA GLU A 72 8.46 6.36 13.30
C GLU A 72 8.86 5.46 14.47
N GLN A 73 8.04 4.45 14.78
CA GLN A 73 8.28 3.57 15.93
C GLN A 73 8.91 2.25 15.53
N LEU A 74 8.74 1.83 14.27
CA LEU A 74 9.06 0.46 13.84
C LEU A 74 9.89 0.41 12.54
N CYS A 75 10.39 1.55 12.06
CA CYS A 75 11.21 1.65 10.86
C CYS A 75 10.58 0.96 9.64
N GLN A 76 9.26 0.86 9.60
CA GLN A 76 8.50 0.10 8.62
C GLN A 76 7.83 1.07 7.63
N ASP A 77 8.54 1.42 6.56
CA ASP A 77 8.08 2.35 5.51
C ASP A 77 7.27 1.63 4.42
N TRP A 78 6.21 0.94 4.82
CA TRP A 78 5.38 0.21 3.88
C TRP A 78 4.68 1.06 2.82
N PRO A 79 4.35 2.37 3.04
CA PRO A 79 3.83 3.21 1.96
C PRO A 79 4.83 3.36 0.81
N THR A 80 6.12 3.51 1.13
CA THR A 80 7.18 3.56 0.12
C THR A 80 7.29 2.24 -0.65
N TRP A 81 7.16 1.09 0.02
CA TRP A 81 7.18 -0.22 -0.65
C TRP A 81 6.06 -0.35 -1.69
N VAL A 82 4.87 0.18 -1.37
CA VAL A 82 3.72 0.19 -2.29
C VAL A 82 3.97 1.14 -3.46
N LYS A 83 4.36 2.39 -3.18
CA LYS A 83 4.58 3.43 -4.20
C LYS A 83 5.71 3.08 -5.17
N GLU A 84 6.79 2.49 -4.67
CA GLU A 84 7.91 2.01 -5.47
C GLU A 84 7.68 0.61 -6.05
N GLN A 85 6.47 0.05 -5.87
CA GLN A 85 6.04 -1.23 -6.44
C GLN A 85 6.95 -2.43 -6.04
N GLN A 86 7.49 -2.38 -4.82
CA GLN A 86 8.36 -3.41 -4.23
C GLN A 86 7.57 -4.50 -3.51
N ILE A 87 6.23 -4.48 -3.65
CA ILE A 87 5.34 -5.46 -3.06
C ILE A 87 4.06 -5.55 -3.89
N ASP A 88 3.42 -6.72 -3.95
CA ASP A 88 2.20 -6.90 -4.75
C ASP A 88 0.93 -6.52 -4.01
N PHE A 89 0.94 -6.59 -2.67
CA PHE A 89 -0.12 -6.10 -1.79
C PHE A 89 0.36 -6.01 -0.34
N VAL A 90 -0.33 -5.22 0.47
CA VAL A 90 -0.08 -5.12 1.91
C VAL A 90 -1.27 -5.64 2.71
N ALA A 91 -0.98 -6.13 3.92
CA ALA A 91 -1.98 -6.58 4.88
C ALA A 91 -1.82 -5.83 6.22
N PRO A 92 -2.40 -4.62 6.35
CA PRO A 92 -2.34 -3.84 7.59
C PRO A 92 -3.01 -4.60 8.75
N MET A 93 -2.29 -4.78 9.87
CA MET A 93 -2.78 -5.44 11.08
C MET A 93 -3.65 -4.50 11.91
N SER A 94 -4.86 -4.20 11.43
CA SER A 94 -5.86 -3.31 12.04
C SER A 94 -6.59 -3.94 13.24
N TYR A 95 -5.83 -4.53 14.18
CA TYR A 95 -6.38 -5.28 15.30
C TYR A 95 -6.88 -4.35 16.40
N THR A 96 -8.18 -4.06 16.37
CA THR A 96 -8.88 -3.27 17.37
C THR A 96 -10.32 -3.74 17.52
N THR A 97 -10.94 -3.43 18.66
CA THR A 97 -12.39 -3.62 18.90
C THR A 97 -13.20 -2.34 18.62
N ASP A 98 -12.52 -1.21 18.45
CA ASP A 98 -13.13 0.10 18.21
C ASP A 98 -13.37 0.28 16.70
N GLN A 99 -14.64 0.44 16.31
CA GLN A 99 -15.05 0.59 14.91
C GLN A 99 -14.55 1.91 14.30
N GLN A 100 -14.55 3.00 15.05
CA GLN A 100 -14.08 4.30 14.57
C GLN A 100 -12.57 4.25 14.34
N LYS A 101 -11.83 3.61 15.25
CA LYS A 101 -10.39 3.38 15.08
C LYS A 101 -10.09 2.46 13.90
N PHE A 102 -10.89 1.42 13.70
CA PHE A 102 -10.78 0.54 12.54
C PHE A 102 -11.00 1.31 11.23
N GLN A 103 -12.04 2.15 11.17
CA GLN A 103 -12.32 3.02 10.03
C GLN A 103 -11.16 3.98 9.75
N GLY A 104 -10.58 4.61 10.77
CA GLY A 104 -9.39 5.46 10.60
C GLY A 104 -8.18 4.70 10.04
N TYR A 105 -8.04 3.41 10.33
CA TYR A 105 -7.02 2.56 9.70
C TYR A 105 -7.31 2.27 8.22
N LEU A 106 -8.58 2.09 7.83
CA LEU A 106 -8.96 1.96 6.42
C LEU A 106 -8.57 3.22 5.65
N GLU A 107 -9.00 4.38 6.13
CA GLU A 107 -8.74 5.67 5.49
C GLU A 107 -7.24 5.96 5.37
N SER A 108 -6.48 5.72 6.44
CA SER A 108 -5.02 5.87 6.44
C SER A 108 -4.36 4.93 5.44
N ALA A 109 -4.87 3.69 5.30
CA ALA A 109 -4.32 2.71 4.37
C ALA A 109 -4.58 3.09 2.90
N VAL A 110 -5.82 3.47 2.59
CA VAL A 110 -6.22 3.95 1.27
C VAL A 110 -5.38 5.17 0.87
N GLN A 111 -5.28 6.17 1.74
CA GLN A 111 -4.49 7.37 1.48
C GLN A 111 -3.00 7.06 1.28
N ALA A 112 -2.42 6.18 2.11
CA ALA A 112 -1.00 5.85 2.04
C ALA A 112 -0.61 5.07 0.77
N THR A 113 -1.51 4.25 0.25
CA THR A 113 -1.27 3.47 -0.99
C THR A 113 -1.59 4.25 -2.26
N GLY A 114 -2.55 5.16 -2.22
CA GLY A 114 -3.00 5.92 -3.40
C GLY A 114 -3.51 5.03 -4.53
N GLY A 115 -4.11 3.88 -4.20
CA GLY A 115 -4.64 2.92 -5.18
C GLY A 115 -3.60 2.13 -6.00
N ILE A 116 -2.29 2.28 -5.71
CA ILE A 116 -1.22 1.67 -6.52
C ILE A 116 -1.19 0.15 -6.38
N ARG A 117 -1.44 -0.38 -5.17
CA ARG A 117 -1.46 -1.82 -4.89
C ARG A 117 -2.65 -2.18 -4.00
N PRO A 118 -3.23 -3.38 -4.17
CA PRO A 118 -4.30 -3.88 -3.32
C PRO A 118 -3.96 -3.87 -1.84
N ILE A 119 -4.98 -3.62 -1.01
CA ILE A 119 -4.91 -3.75 0.44
C ILE A 119 -5.82 -4.90 0.89
N TYR A 120 -5.33 -5.73 1.80
CA TYR A 120 -6.13 -6.76 2.49
C TYR A 120 -6.12 -6.50 3.99
N MET A 121 -7.19 -5.92 4.55
CA MET A 121 -7.19 -5.43 5.93
C MET A 121 -7.23 -6.56 6.95
N GLY A 122 -6.31 -6.53 7.91
CA GLY A 122 -6.19 -7.52 8.96
C GLY A 122 -7.22 -7.33 10.08
N ILE A 123 -8.15 -8.26 10.25
CA ILE A 123 -9.14 -8.26 11.32
C ILE A 123 -8.72 -9.24 12.42
N GLY A 124 -8.63 -8.74 13.65
CA GLY A 124 -8.16 -9.51 14.81
C GLY A 124 -9.30 -10.27 15.50
N ALA A 125 -9.64 -11.47 15.06
CA ALA A 125 -10.60 -12.38 15.70
C ALA A 125 -10.34 -12.58 17.21
N TYR A 126 -9.07 -12.63 17.62
CA TYR A 126 -8.68 -12.76 19.03
C TYR A 126 -8.91 -11.48 19.85
N LYS A 127 -9.00 -10.32 19.19
CA LYS A 127 -9.30 -9.02 19.82
C LYS A 127 -10.80 -8.76 19.86
N ALA A 128 -11.51 -9.08 18.78
CA ALA A 128 -12.96 -8.95 18.64
C ALA A 128 -13.59 -10.36 18.54
N PRO A 129 -13.66 -11.13 19.64
CA PRO A 129 -14.22 -12.49 19.62
C PRO A 129 -15.76 -12.50 19.49
N ASP A 130 -16.41 -11.34 19.57
CA ASP A 130 -17.84 -11.20 19.36
C ASP A 130 -18.18 -11.10 17.85
N PRO A 131 -19.18 -11.87 17.36
CA PRO A 131 -19.52 -11.87 15.93
C PRO A 131 -19.96 -10.51 15.37
N GLN A 132 -20.58 -9.65 16.18
CA GLN A 132 -21.14 -8.38 15.73
C GLN A 132 -20.03 -7.37 15.38
N THR A 133 -19.08 -7.15 16.31
CA THR A 133 -17.94 -6.24 16.09
C THR A 133 -17.09 -6.73 14.93
N PHE A 134 -16.80 -8.02 14.90
CA PHE A 134 -16.05 -8.66 13.80
C PHE A 134 -16.75 -8.51 12.45
N GLY A 135 -18.06 -8.75 12.41
CA GLY A 135 -18.89 -8.60 11.21
C GLY A 135 -18.96 -7.17 10.70
N GLN A 136 -19.09 -6.20 11.60
CA GLN A 136 -19.14 -4.79 11.25
C GLN A 136 -17.81 -4.34 10.61
N GLN A 137 -16.67 -4.85 11.07
CA GLN A 137 -15.37 -4.57 10.44
C GLN A 137 -15.27 -5.13 9.01
N ILE A 138 -15.87 -6.30 8.74
CA ILE A 138 -15.97 -6.85 7.38
C ILE A 138 -16.84 -5.93 6.50
N ILE A 139 -17.98 -5.47 7.03
CA ILE A 139 -18.87 -4.55 6.30
C ILE A 139 -18.13 -3.25 5.97
N LEU A 140 -17.50 -2.62 6.97
CA LEU A 140 -16.74 -1.38 6.79
C LEU A 140 -15.62 -1.53 5.77
N ALA A 141 -14.84 -2.61 5.84
CA ALA A 141 -13.75 -2.85 4.89
C ALA A 141 -14.23 -2.89 3.43
N LYS A 142 -15.44 -3.42 3.17
CA LYS A 142 -16.03 -3.51 1.83
C LYS A 142 -16.61 -2.18 1.31
N GLN A 143 -16.64 -1.13 2.12
CA GLN A 143 -17.09 0.20 1.71
C GLN A 143 -16.01 1.02 0.99
N TYR A 144 -14.79 0.51 0.87
CA TYR A 144 -13.65 1.22 0.29
C TYR A 144 -13.13 0.47 -0.95
N ASP A 145 -13.11 1.12 -2.10
CA ASP A 145 -12.72 0.54 -3.39
C ASP A 145 -11.29 -0.04 -3.40
N ASP A 146 -10.37 0.60 -2.68
CA ASP A 146 -8.96 0.19 -2.60
C ASP A 146 -8.71 -0.98 -1.62
N ILE A 147 -9.75 -1.42 -0.91
CA ILE A 147 -9.70 -2.56 0.02
C ILE A 147 -10.27 -3.80 -0.66
N TYR A 148 -9.36 -4.70 -1.08
CA TYR A 148 -9.69 -5.86 -1.90
C TYR A 148 -10.18 -7.06 -1.07
N GLY A 149 -10.06 -6.98 0.25
CA GLY A 149 -10.55 -8.00 1.17
C GLY A 149 -10.00 -7.84 2.58
N ALA A 150 -10.22 -8.88 3.39
CA ALA A 150 -9.76 -8.92 4.76
C ALA A 150 -8.97 -10.21 5.07
N GLY A 151 -7.91 -10.09 5.86
CA GLY A 151 -7.18 -11.21 6.45
C GLY A 151 -7.64 -11.43 7.89
N LEU A 152 -8.08 -12.63 8.25
CA LEU A 152 -8.64 -12.90 9.57
C LEU A 152 -7.58 -13.54 10.48
N PHE A 153 -7.28 -12.92 11.62
CA PHE A 153 -6.22 -13.37 12.52
C PHE A 153 -6.69 -13.49 13.98
N ASN A 154 -6.42 -14.55 14.72
CA ASN A 154 -5.78 -15.81 14.31
C ASN A 154 -6.85 -16.88 14.05
N VAL A 155 -6.45 -17.91 13.31
CA VAL A 155 -7.33 -19.04 12.96
C VAL A 155 -7.80 -19.80 14.19
N ASP A 156 -6.97 -19.93 15.23
CA ASP A 156 -7.30 -20.67 16.44
C ASP A 156 -8.51 -20.11 17.18
N THR A 157 -8.60 -18.77 17.32
CA THR A 157 -9.78 -18.15 17.94
C THR A 157 -11.03 -18.38 17.09
N LEU A 158 -10.90 -18.25 15.76
CA LEU A 158 -12.02 -18.46 14.83
C LEU A 158 -12.58 -19.87 14.96
N ILE A 159 -11.75 -20.90 14.84
CA ILE A 159 -12.21 -22.30 14.84
C ILE A 159 -12.76 -22.75 16.20
N LYS A 160 -12.23 -22.21 17.31
CA LYS A 160 -12.72 -22.53 18.67
C LYS A 160 -14.06 -21.87 18.97
N ASN A 161 -14.35 -20.74 18.32
CA ASN A 161 -15.61 -20.02 18.48
C ASN A 161 -16.52 -20.28 17.27
N LYS A 162 -17.35 -21.33 17.33
CA LYS A 162 -18.25 -21.73 16.24
C LYS A 162 -19.17 -20.59 15.74
N LYS A 163 -19.63 -19.71 16.64
CA LYS A 163 -20.47 -18.56 16.28
C LYS A 163 -19.69 -17.52 15.48
N LEU A 164 -18.44 -17.28 15.85
CA LEU A 164 -17.55 -16.38 15.12
C LEU A 164 -17.08 -17.01 13.80
N TRP A 165 -16.86 -18.31 13.73
CA TRP A 165 -16.47 -19.00 12.50
C TRP A 165 -17.55 -18.95 11.41
N SER A 166 -18.82 -19.06 11.79
CA SER A 166 -19.93 -19.06 10.83
C SER A 166 -20.36 -17.65 10.40
N SER A 167 -20.07 -16.62 11.20
CA SER A 167 -20.55 -15.26 10.96
C SER A 167 -20.00 -14.55 9.71
N PRO A 168 -18.74 -14.76 9.25
CA PRO A 168 -18.20 -14.06 8.08
C PRO A 168 -19.07 -14.23 6.84
N LYS A 169 -19.64 -15.43 6.62
CA LYS A 169 -20.51 -15.70 5.48
C LYS A 169 -21.69 -14.73 5.43
N THR A 170 -22.35 -14.55 6.58
CA THR A 170 -23.48 -13.62 6.72
C THR A 170 -23.05 -12.19 6.43
N TYR A 171 -21.98 -11.71 7.05
CA TYR A 171 -21.55 -10.31 6.91
C TYR A 171 -21.00 -9.99 5.52
N ILE A 172 -20.29 -10.92 4.88
CA ILE A 172 -19.82 -10.78 3.49
C ILE A 172 -21.01 -10.60 2.53
N THR A 173 -22.11 -11.33 2.75
CA THR A 173 -23.34 -11.21 1.92
C THR A 173 -24.14 -9.94 2.20
N GLN A 174 -24.17 -9.45 3.45
CA GLN A 174 -24.86 -8.22 3.83
C GLN A 174 -24.13 -6.97 3.32
N ALA A 175 -22.81 -7.02 3.29
CA ALA A 175 -21.99 -5.92 2.85
C ALA A 175 -22.18 -5.69 1.34
N LYS A 176 -22.94 -4.65 0.98
CA LYS A 176 -23.00 -4.11 -0.38
C LYS A 176 -21.75 -3.25 -0.60
N HIS A 177 -20.99 -3.56 -1.65
CA HIS A 177 -19.99 -2.60 -2.11
C HIS A 177 -20.77 -1.37 -2.62
N PRO A 178 -20.36 -0.14 -2.29
CA PRO A 178 -20.94 1.04 -2.90
C PRO A 178 -20.92 0.84 -4.41
N GLN A 179 -22.08 0.95 -5.07
CA GLN A 179 -22.10 1.16 -6.50
C GLN A 179 -21.64 2.60 -6.70
N HIS A 180 -20.34 2.81 -6.82
CA HIS A 180 -19.87 4.01 -7.46
C HIS A 180 -20.35 3.92 -8.91
N GLU A 181 -21.35 4.72 -9.29
CA GLU A 181 -21.45 5.14 -10.68
C GLU A 181 -20.04 5.54 -11.09
N ALA A 182 -19.46 4.81 -12.04
CA ALA A 182 -18.09 5.05 -12.46
C ALA A 182 -17.99 6.55 -12.76
N LYS A 183 -17.25 7.29 -11.92
CA LYS A 183 -16.93 8.68 -12.22
C LYS A 183 -16.33 8.63 -13.63
N PRO A 184 -16.94 9.28 -14.63
CA PRO A 184 -16.40 9.23 -15.98
C PRO A 184 -14.94 9.61 -15.84
N ALA A 185 -14.04 8.76 -16.34
CA ALA A 185 -12.63 9.09 -16.35
C ALA A 185 -12.54 10.49 -16.96
N GLU A 186 -12.08 11.47 -16.18
CA GLU A 186 -11.68 12.76 -16.70
C GLU A 186 -10.51 12.43 -17.64
N ARG A 187 -10.83 12.13 -18.89
CA ARG A 187 -9.87 12.17 -19.97
C ARG A 187 -9.48 13.62 -20.04
N GLU A 188 -8.33 13.96 -19.46
CA GLU A 188 -7.65 15.20 -19.82
C GLU A 188 -7.66 15.27 -21.34
N ALA A 189 -8.32 16.29 -21.89
CA ALA A 189 -8.37 16.48 -23.32
C ALA A 189 -6.91 16.53 -23.81
N PRO A 190 -6.56 15.79 -24.88
CA PRO A 190 -5.21 15.84 -25.42
C PRO A 190 -4.82 17.30 -25.64
N PRO A 191 -3.60 17.73 -25.26
CA PRO A 191 -3.25 19.15 -25.20
C PRO A 191 -3.28 19.75 -26.61
N THR A 192 -4.42 20.32 -26.98
CA THR A 192 -4.71 20.91 -28.30
C THR A 192 -3.72 22.00 -28.66
N ILE A 193 -3.21 22.72 -27.65
CA ILE A 193 -2.15 23.72 -27.77
C ILE A 193 -0.84 23.08 -28.28
N LEU A 194 -0.48 21.88 -27.79
CA LEU A 194 0.75 21.20 -28.22
C LEU A 194 0.66 20.77 -29.69
N TYR A 195 -0.50 20.26 -30.12
CA TYR A 195 -0.74 19.90 -31.52
C TYR A 195 -0.77 21.12 -32.45
N ALA A 196 -1.37 22.23 -31.99
CA ALA A 196 -1.38 23.48 -32.76
C ALA A 196 0.03 24.06 -32.94
N LEU A 197 0.85 24.04 -31.89
CA LEU A 197 2.26 24.46 -31.96
C LEU A 197 3.08 23.55 -32.87
N ALA A 198 2.89 22.23 -32.79
CA ALA A 198 3.56 21.28 -33.69
C ALA A 198 3.17 21.51 -35.16
N ALA A 199 1.88 21.73 -35.45
CA ALA A 199 1.42 22.03 -36.80
C ALA A 199 2.00 23.35 -37.33
N ALA A 200 2.04 24.40 -36.51
CA ALA A 200 2.65 25.68 -36.89
C ALA A 200 4.15 25.56 -37.20
N LEU A 201 4.89 24.77 -36.41
CA LEU A 201 6.30 24.49 -36.66
C LEU A 201 6.51 23.75 -37.98
N ILE A 202 5.68 22.75 -38.27
CA ILE A 202 5.74 21.98 -39.53
C ILE A 202 5.47 22.90 -40.73
N ILE A 203 4.42 23.73 -40.66
CA ILE A 203 4.07 24.67 -41.74
C ILE A 203 5.22 25.67 -41.97
N THR A 204 5.81 26.19 -40.90
CA THR A 204 6.92 27.14 -40.99
C THR A 204 8.16 26.48 -41.60
N ALA A 205 8.49 25.26 -41.18
CA ALA A 205 9.61 24.49 -41.74
C ALA A 205 9.39 24.19 -43.24
N LEU A 206 8.18 23.82 -43.64
CA LEU A 206 7.84 23.60 -45.05
C LEU A 206 7.93 24.88 -45.88
N ALA A 207 7.49 26.03 -45.34
CA ALA A 207 7.60 27.32 -46.01
C ALA A 207 9.06 27.77 -46.20
N ILE A 208 9.91 27.53 -45.19
CA ILE A 208 11.36 27.80 -45.29
C ILE A 208 12.00 26.88 -46.32
N ALA A 209 11.73 25.56 -46.26
CA ALA A 209 12.26 24.60 -47.22
C ALA A 209 11.84 24.94 -48.67
N TYR A 210 10.58 25.34 -48.87
CA TYR A 210 10.08 25.78 -50.17
C TYR A 210 10.80 27.03 -50.69
N LYS A 211 11.07 28.02 -49.83
CA LYS A 211 11.85 29.21 -50.20
C LYS A 211 13.29 28.86 -50.55
N LEU A 212 13.92 27.97 -49.80
CA LEU A 212 15.30 27.51 -50.07
C LEU A 212 15.41 26.69 -51.36
N LEU A 213 14.37 25.92 -51.73
CA LEU A 213 14.32 25.17 -52.99
C LEU A 213 14.04 26.04 -54.23
N LYS A 214 13.60 27.28 -54.04
CA LYS A 214 13.31 28.24 -55.12
C LYS A 214 14.35 29.35 -55.27
N ALA A 215 15.32 29.43 -54.37
CA ALA A 215 16.48 30.31 -54.45
C ALA A 215 17.63 29.60 -55.17
#